data_AF-A0A0Q7MQ56-F1
#
_entry.id   AF-A0A0Q7MQ56-F1
#
_cell.length_a   1.000
_cell.length_b   1.000
_cell.length_c   1.000
_cell.angle_alpha   90.00
_cell.angle_beta   90.00
_cell.angle_gamma   90.00
#
_symmetry.space_group_name_H-M   'P 1'
#
loop_
_entity.id
_entity.type
_entity.pdbx_description
1 polymer ?
#
loop_
_entity_poly.entity_id
_entity_poly.type
_entity_poly.pdbx_seq_one_letter_code
_entity_poly.pdbx_strand_id
1 'polypeptide(L)'
;MQAGVAVVLLAAAFLALRPPAANVADTVSNTTLTVDESAKVDLARPFVDTPADSWAEGETGIVPPAAVAIGRYSAEQVATAMGAVRRLIATSRLNRYVIETHDAEPVLALLAPHQAEEMRTQRANNEAGNWRLSVRIARGYELLPVTPRVSGTMAVLVNDKGELVIRTNYLVAYAFDAPDPSSLDGPLDIVAVDRWEADYIWVDDERYDAGSQGIYYGDFRGFQYSVNCALPSGIIAPAYSDPTTFRPHGPNAPPESYFDPNAPMQTVGGC
;
A
#
# COMPACT_ATOMS: atom_id res chain seq x y z
N MET A 1 -53.13 -63.07 -27.05
CA MET A 1 -52.74 -62.66 -28.41
C MET A 1 -52.93 -61.15 -28.49
N GLN A 2 -51.86 -60.40 -28.21
CA GLN A 2 -51.82 -58.94 -28.24
C GLN A 2 -51.25 -58.50 -29.59
N ALA A 3 -51.93 -57.57 -30.27
CA ALA A 3 -51.38 -56.84 -31.40
C ALA A 3 -51.45 -55.34 -31.06
N GLY A 4 -50.28 -54.77 -30.76
CA GLY A 4 -50.11 -53.34 -30.46
C GLY A 4 -50.04 -52.53 -31.75
N VAL A 5 -50.74 -51.40 -31.75
CA VAL A 5 -50.64 -50.36 -32.79
C VAL A 5 -49.56 -49.38 -32.33
N ALA A 6 -48.46 -49.31 -33.08
CA ALA A 6 -47.40 -48.34 -32.88
C ALA A 6 -47.74 -47.03 -33.59
N VAL A 7 -47.91 -45.96 -32.82
CA VAL A 7 -48.02 -44.58 -33.34
C VAL A 7 -46.60 -44.03 -33.48
N VAL A 8 -46.20 -43.75 -34.72
CA VAL A 8 -44.93 -43.07 -35.02
C VAL A 8 -45.16 -41.56 -34.86
N LEU A 9 -44.66 -40.98 -33.76
CA LEU A 9 -44.59 -39.54 -33.56
C LEU A 9 -43.34 -38.99 -34.27
N LEU A 10 -43.54 -38.21 -35.32
CA LEU A 10 -42.51 -37.39 -35.96
C LEU A 10 -42.11 -36.26 -35.00
N ALA A 11 -40.95 -36.38 -34.36
CA ALA A 11 -40.32 -35.29 -33.62
C ALA A 11 -39.63 -34.33 -34.61
N ALA A 12 -40.22 -33.17 -34.84
CA ALA A 12 -39.57 -32.08 -35.56
C ALA A 12 -38.51 -31.43 -34.64
N ALA A 13 -37.24 -31.64 -34.95
CA ALA A 13 -36.12 -30.99 -34.27
C ALA A 13 -36.04 -29.52 -34.70
N PHE A 14 -36.56 -28.60 -33.88
CA PHE A 14 -36.24 -27.18 -34.00
C PHE A 14 -34.81 -26.95 -33.48
N LEU A 15 -33.83 -26.83 -34.39
CA LEU A 15 -32.54 -26.23 -34.07
C LEU A 15 -32.77 -24.73 -33.81
N ALA A 16 -32.94 -24.37 -32.53
CA ALA A 16 -32.83 -22.99 -32.11
C ALA A 16 -31.35 -22.57 -32.20
N LEU A 17 -31.00 -21.84 -33.27
CA LEU A 17 -29.75 -21.07 -33.33
C LEU A 17 -29.79 -20.04 -32.19
N ARG A 18 -29.17 -20.38 -31.05
CA ARG A 18 -28.85 -19.39 -30.02
C ARG A 18 -27.89 -18.36 -30.65
N PRO A 19 -28.23 -17.07 -30.68
CA PRO A 19 -27.21 -16.06 -30.96
C PRO A 19 -26.13 -16.20 -29.89
N PRO A 20 -24.84 -16.06 -30.25
CA PRO A 20 -23.77 -16.08 -29.26
C PRO A 20 -24.06 -14.99 -28.24
N ALA A 21 -24.02 -15.35 -26.95
CA ALA A 21 -24.10 -14.40 -25.87
C ALA A 21 -23.06 -13.33 -26.12
N ALA A 22 -23.51 -12.08 -26.31
CA ALA A 22 -22.62 -10.95 -26.32
C ALA A 22 -21.93 -10.94 -24.96
N ASN A 23 -20.64 -11.30 -24.93
CA ASN A 23 -19.80 -11.03 -23.79
C ASN A 23 -19.79 -9.50 -23.62
N VAL A 24 -20.62 -9.02 -22.69
CA VAL A 24 -20.38 -7.75 -22.02
C VAL A 24 -19.19 -8.02 -21.11
N ALA A 25 -18.02 -8.17 -21.72
CA ALA A 25 -16.79 -7.88 -21.03
C ALA A 25 -16.87 -6.38 -20.80
N ASP A 26 -17.22 -6.02 -19.57
CA ASP A 26 -17.10 -4.65 -19.09
C ASP A 26 -15.75 -4.13 -19.56
N THR A 27 -15.82 -3.11 -20.39
CA THR A 27 -14.66 -2.36 -20.84
C THR A 27 -14.19 -1.60 -19.61
N VAL A 28 -13.42 -2.27 -18.74
CA VAL A 28 -12.53 -1.59 -17.82
C VAL A 28 -11.55 -0.88 -18.74
N SER A 29 -11.74 0.43 -18.89
CA SER A 29 -10.72 1.27 -19.50
C SER A 29 -9.51 1.17 -18.58
N ASN A 30 -8.58 0.29 -18.90
CA ASN A 30 -7.21 0.35 -18.41
C ASN A 30 -6.59 1.60 -19.05
N THR A 31 -6.98 2.77 -18.54
CA THR A 31 -6.15 3.95 -18.69
C THR A 31 -4.96 3.67 -17.80
N THR A 32 -3.92 3.04 -18.35
CA THR A 32 -2.59 3.14 -17.77
C THR A 32 -2.32 4.63 -17.66
N LEU A 33 -2.48 5.19 -16.46
CA LEU A 33 -2.09 6.56 -16.18
C LEU A 33 -0.57 6.58 -16.42
N THR A 34 -0.16 7.21 -17.51
CA THR A 34 1.25 7.34 -17.86
C THR A 34 1.86 8.45 -17.03
N VAL A 35 3.12 8.31 -16.66
CA VAL A 35 3.89 9.42 -16.10
C VAL A 35 4.40 10.26 -17.26
N ASP A 36 4.09 11.55 -17.28
CA ASP A 36 4.80 12.48 -18.16
C ASP A 36 6.07 12.94 -17.45
N GLU A 37 7.17 12.19 -17.68
CA GLU A 37 8.47 12.45 -17.06
C GLU A 37 9.06 13.83 -17.41
N SER A 38 8.51 14.52 -18.42
CA SER A 38 8.95 15.84 -18.88
C SER A 38 7.97 16.96 -18.59
N ALA A 39 6.84 16.63 -17.94
CA ALA A 39 5.84 17.62 -17.60
C ALA A 39 6.41 18.65 -16.64
N LYS A 40 6.04 19.90 -16.86
CA LYS A 40 6.44 20.98 -15.96
C LYS A 40 5.80 20.76 -14.60
N VAL A 41 6.63 20.73 -13.56
CA VAL A 41 6.19 20.60 -12.17
C VAL A 41 5.33 21.79 -11.73
N ASP A 42 4.15 21.48 -11.20
CA ASP A 42 3.25 22.43 -10.53
C ASP A 42 3.22 22.12 -9.02
N LEU A 43 3.93 22.92 -8.22
CA LEU A 43 3.98 22.73 -6.76
C LEU A 43 2.61 22.88 -6.08
N ALA A 44 1.64 23.56 -6.70
CA ALA A 44 0.28 23.67 -6.17
C ALA A 44 -0.56 22.41 -6.47
N ARG A 45 -0.16 21.61 -7.46
CA ARG A 45 -0.79 20.36 -7.87
C ARG A 45 0.28 19.28 -8.10
N PRO A 46 1.04 18.90 -7.06
CA PRO A 46 2.30 18.19 -7.26
C PRO A 46 2.14 16.76 -7.79
N PHE A 47 0.93 16.19 -7.73
CA PHE A 47 0.64 14.85 -8.23
C PHE A 47 0.13 14.85 -9.68
N VAL A 48 -0.15 16.01 -10.28
CA VAL A 48 -0.56 16.09 -11.68
C VAL A 48 0.47 15.40 -12.57
N ASP A 49 0.00 14.75 -13.64
CA ASP A 49 0.83 14.00 -14.58
C ASP A 49 1.55 12.78 -13.94
N THR A 50 1.05 12.33 -12.79
CA THR A 50 1.37 11.03 -12.19
C THR A 50 0.10 10.22 -11.93
N PRO A 51 0.17 8.87 -11.86
CA PRO A 51 -0.97 8.05 -11.45
C PRO A 51 -1.55 8.42 -10.07
N ALA A 52 -0.71 8.96 -9.17
CA ALA A 52 -1.11 9.33 -7.82
C ALA A 52 -2.14 10.48 -7.76
N ASP A 53 -2.32 11.27 -8.83
CA ASP A 53 -3.38 12.30 -8.90
C ASP A 53 -4.77 11.69 -8.70
N SER A 54 -4.95 10.44 -9.15
CA SER A 54 -6.21 9.71 -9.06
C SER A 54 -6.46 9.05 -7.69
N TRP A 55 -5.45 9.01 -6.83
CA TRP A 55 -5.53 8.31 -5.54
C TRP A 55 -6.24 9.15 -4.49
N ALA A 56 -6.76 8.46 -3.48
CA ALA A 56 -7.43 9.07 -2.35
C ALA A 56 -6.43 9.83 -1.46
N GLU A 57 -6.91 10.87 -0.77
CA GLU A 57 -6.07 11.72 0.08
C GLU A 57 -5.92 11.10 1.47
N GLY A 58 -4.68 10.91 1.89
CA GLY A 58 -4.30 10.51 3.24
C GLY A 58 -5.05 9.25 3.71
N GLU A 59 -5.62 9.30 4.90
CA GLU A 59 -6.27 8.13 5.49
C GLU A 59 -7.51 7.64 4.71
N THR A 60 -8.08 8.46 3.83
CA THR A 60 -9.24 8.04 3.01
C THR A 60 -8.85 6.95 2.01
N GLY A 61 -7.56 6.84 1.66
CA GLY A 61 -7.04 5.74 0.84
C GLY A 61 -6.70 4.46 1.61
N ILE A 62 -6.79 4.46 2.96
CA ILE A 62 -6.60 3.27 3.78
C ILE A 62 -7.99 2.73 4.12
N VAL A 63 -8.52 1.85 3.27
CA VAL A 63 -9.90 1.36 3.35
C VAL A 63 -9.91 -0.12 3.76
N PRO A 64 -10.31 -0.44 5.00
CA PRO A 64 -10.57 -1.81 5.40
C PRO A 64 -11.72 -2.42 4.58
N PRO A 65 -11.63 -3.70 4.18
CA PRO A 65 -12.76 -4.38 3.58
C PRO A 65 -13.89 -4.57 4.62
N ALA A 66 -15.06 -4.97 4.13
CA ALA A 66 -16.16 -5.37 5.01
C ALA A 66 -15.71 -6.52 5.94
N ALA A 67 -15.91 -6.34 7.24
CA ALA A 67 -15.49 -7.34 8.22
C ALA A 67 -16.41 -8.56 8.20
N VAL A 68 -15.81 -9.75 8.20
CA VAL A 68 -16.49 -11.04 8.24
C VAL A 68 -15.87 -11.86 9.36
N ALA A 69 -16.70 -12.65 10.06
CA ALA A 69 -16.21 -13.56 11.09
C ALA A 69 -15.27 -14.61 10.47
N ILE A 70 -14.12 -14.86 11.11
CA ILE A 70 -13.10 -15.80 10.63
C ILE A 70 -12.36 -16.44 11.80
N GLY A 71 -12.10 -17.74 11.71
CA GLY A 71 -11.54 -18.51 12.81
C GLY A 71 -12.41 -18.39 14.06
N ARG A 72 -11.82 -17.92 15.16
CA ARG A 72 -12.54 -17.68 16.43
C ARG A 72 -13.12 -16.26 16.57
N TYR A 73 -12.82 -15.35 15.64
CA TYR A 73 -13.13 -13.94 15.78
C TYR A 73 -14.48 -13.61 15.16
N SER A 74 -15.28 -12.83 15.89
CA SER A 74 -16.51 -12.24 15.35
C SER A 74 -16.20 -11.18 14.29
N ALA A 75 -17.19 -10.82 13.47
CA ALA A 75 -17.02 -9.73 12.50
C ALA A 75 -16.66 -8.40 13.17
N GLU A 76 -17.14 -8.16 14.40
CA GLU A 76 -16.82 -6.96 15.18
C GLU A 76 -15.35 -6.95 15.67
N GLN A 77 -14.84 -8.11 16.11
CA GLN A 77 -13.43 -8.24 16.49
C GLN A 77 -12.52 -8.05 15.28
N VAL A 78 -12.89 -8.61 14.13
CA VAL A 78 -12.17 -8.42 12.87
C VAL A 78 -12.18 -6.95 12.44
N ALA A 79 -13.33 -6.26 12.54
CA ALA A 79 -13.43 -4.83 12.26
C ALA A 79 -12.53 -4.00 13.20
N THR A 80 -12.49 -4.36 14.48
CA THR A 80 -11.65 -3.72 15.49
C THR A 80 -10.16 -3.85 15.15
N ALA A 81 -9.72 -5.07 14.81
CA ALA A 81 -8.33 -5.35 14.44
C ALA A 81 -7.91 -4.59 13.16
N MET A 82 -8.73 -4.64 12.10
CA MET A 82 -8.47 -3.87 10.88
C MET A 82 -8.46 -2.36 11.14
N GLY A 83 -9.37 -1.85 11.96
CA GLY A 83 -9.40 -0.44 12.34
C GLY A 83 -8.16 0.00 13.13
N ALA A 84 -7.62 -0.88 13.98
CA ALA A 84 -6.38 -0.63 14.69
C ALA A 84 -5.17 -0.60 13.75
N VAL A 85 -5.07 -1.54 12.80
CA VAL A 85 -4.03 -1.54 11.76
C VAL A 85 -4.12 -0.32 10.84
N ARG A 86 -5.32 0.10 10.45
CA ARG A 86 -5.54 1.35 9.70
C ARG A 86 -4.94 2.55 10.43
N ARG A 87 -5.21 2.69 11.74
CA ARG A 87 -4.64 3.77 12.57
C ARG A 87 -3.12 3.69 12.69
N LEU A 88 -2.57 2.48 12.79
CA LEU A 88 -1.13 2.26 12.83
C LEU A 88 -0.45 2.70 11.52
N ILE A 89 -1.01 2.35 10.36
CA ILE A 89 -0.50 2.77 9.05
C ILE A 89 -0.60 4.29 8.89
N ALA A 90 -1.76 4.88 9.21
CA ALA A 90 -1.95 6.33 9.15
C ALA A 90 -0.93 7.07 10.04
N THR A 91 -0.71 6.60 11.26
CA THR A 91 0.24 7.21 12.19
C THR A 91 1.69 7.06 11.71
N SER A 92 2.07 5.88 11.22
CA SER A 92 3.45 5.59 10.81
C SER A 92 3.86 6.21 9.46
N ARG A 93 2.89 6.51 8.59
CA ARG A 93 3.16 6.96 7.21
C ARG A 93 2.64 8.36 6.89
N LEU A 94 1.57 8.83 7.54
CA LEU A 94 0.89 10.07 7.15
C LEU A 94 0.96 11.16 8.21
N ASN A 95 1.14 10.80 9.48
CA ASN A 95 1.17 11.78 10.56
C ASN A 95 2.42 12.67 10.44
N ARG A 96 2.21 13.95 10.09
CA ARG A 96 3.29 14.94 9.87
C ARG A 96 4.24 15.04 11.06
N TYR A 97 3.70 15.02 12.29
CA TYR A 97 4.54 15.03 13.50
C TYR A 97 5.48 13.83 13.52
N VAL A 98 4.97 12.60 13.32
CA VAL A 98 5.80 11.39 13.33
C VAL A 98 6.87 11.42 12.23
N ILE A 99 6.46 11.69 10.99
CA ILE A 99 7.35 11.53 9.83
C ILE A 99 8.38 12.66 9.69
N GLU A 100 8.09 13.87 10.20
CA GLU A 100 9.00 15.02 10.11
C GLU A 100 9.85 15.23 11.38
N THR A 101 9.29 14.94 12.57
CA THR A 101 10.06 15.05 13.82
C THR A 101 10.85 13.79 14.13
N HIS A 102 10.48 12.66 13.51
CA HIS A 102 11.03 11.32 13.74
C HIS A 102 10.71 10.76 15.13
N ASP A 103 9.73 11.35 15.83
CA ASP A 103 9.19 10.77 17.05
C ASP A 103 8.29 9.57 16.74
N ALA A 104 8.77 8.38 17.10
CA ALA A 104 8.07 7.12 16.88
C ALA A 104 7.10 6.74 18.01
N GLU A 105 7.06 7.46 19.13
CA GLU A 105 6.21 7.10 20.27
C GLU A 105 4.71 7.02 19.92
N PRO A 106 4.13 7.90 19.09
CA PRO A 106 2.74 7.75 18.64
C PRO A 106 2.49 6.43 17.89
N VAL A 107 3.48 5.89 17.16
CA VAL A 107 3.38 4.59 16.50
C VAL A 107 3.51 3.46 17.52
N LEU A 108 4.51 3.54 18.40
CA LEU A 108 4.78 2.52 19.42
C LEU A 108 3.58 2.34 20.37
N ALA A 109 2.87 3.42 20.69
CA ALA A 109 1.67 3.39 21.52
C ALA A 109 0.48 2.62 20.91
N LEU A 110 0.51 2.31 19.61
CA LEU A 110 -0.51 1.53 18.91
C LEU A 110 -0.19 0.03 18.82
N LEU A 111 1.02 -0.36 19.22
CA LEU A 111 1.45 -1.76 19.25
C LEU A 111 1.09 -2.42 20.58
N ALA A 112 1.17 -3.76 20.62
CA ALA A 112 1.18 -4.47 21.90
C ALA A 112 2.32 -3.94 22.78
N PRO A 113 2.13 -3.75 24.10
CA PRO A 113 3.17 -3.18 24.97
C PRO A 113 4.52 -3.89 24.89
N HIS A 114 4.53 -5.23 24.85
CA HIS A 114 5.76 -6.00 24.68
C HIS A 114 6.40 -5.79 23.30
N GLN A 115 5.59 -5.70 22.23
CA GLN A 115 6.10 -5.36 20.90
C GLN A 115 6.71 -3.96 20.89
N ALA A 116 6.06 -2.97 21.51
CA ALA A 116 6.55 -1.61 21.58
C ALA A 116 7.90 -1.55 22.30
N GLU A 117 8.07 -2.27 23.40
CA GLU A 117 9.32 -2.30 24.17
C GLU A 117 10.46 -2.96 23.40
N GLU A 118 10.18 -4.08 22.71
CA GLU A 118 11.13 -4.69 21.78
C GLU A 118 11.60 -3.68 20.73
N MET A 119 10.67 -2.90 20.18
CA MET A 119 10.97 -1.89 19.17
C MET A 119 11.76 -0.69 19.69
N ARG A 120 11.49 -0.24 20.91
CA ARG A 120 12.32 0.77 21.58
C ARG A 120 13.75 0.29 21.75
N THR A 121 13.91 -0.94 22.23
CA THR A 121 15.22 -1.57 22.42
C THR A 121 15.98 -1.70 21.11
N GLN A 122 15.33 -2.20 20.05
CA GLN A 122 15.95 -2.32 18.73
C GLN A 122 16.34 -0.95 18.17
N ARG A 123 15.48 0.07 18.31
CA ARG A 123 15.79 1.43 17.85
C ARG A 123 16.99 2.02 18.59
N ALA A 124 17.08 1.83 19.91
CA ALA A 124 18.21 2.30 20.71
C ALA A 124 19.55 1.67 20.29
N ASN A 125 19.52 0.41 19.84
CA ASN A 125 20.71 -0.32 19.40
C ASN A 125 21.09 -0.06 17.94
N ASN A 126 20.09 0.11 17.06
CA ASN A 126 20.28 0.34 15.64
C ASN A 126 19.09 1.09 15.05
N GLU A 127 19.19 2.42 15.00
CA GLU A 127 18.10 3.26 14.49
C GLU A 127 17.76 2.98 13.02
N ALA A 128 18.77 2.69 12.18
CA ALA A 128 18.57 2.35 10.77
C ALA A 128 17.86 1.00 10.58
N GLY A 129 18.04 0.07 11.53
CA GLY A 129 17.38 -1.24 11.52
C GLY A 129 15.88 -1.19 11.79
N ASN A 130 15.33 -0.04 12.22
CA ASN A 130 13.92 0.11 12.58
C ASN A 130 13.08 0.89 11.56
N TRP A 131 13.51 0.83 10.29
CA TRP A 131 12.85 1.46 9.14
C TRP A 131 11.37 1.09 8.96
N ARG A 132 10.92 -0.02 9.55
CA ARG A 132 9.51 -0.46 9.52
C ARG A 132 8.58 0.27 10.48
N LEU A 133 9.09 0.97 11.51
CA LEU A 133 8.24 1.72 12.45
C LEU A 133 7.50 2.87 11.78
N SER A 134 8.23 3.70 11.04
CA SER A 134 7.68 4.87 10.37
C SER A 134 8.58 5.29 9.23
N VAL A 135 7.98 5.96 8.25
CA VAL A 135 8.77 6.70 7.26
C VAL A 135 9.33 7.94 7.95
N ARG A 136 10.51 8.39 7.54
CA ARG A 136 11.15 9.60 8.06
C ARG A 136 11.57 10.49 6.92
N ILE A 137 11.15 11.74 6.95
CA ILE A 137 11.59 12.75 5.99
C ILE A 137 13.00 13.21 6.35
N ALA A 138 13.93 13.17 5.41
CA ALA A 138 15.31 13.61 5.64
C ALA A 138 15.36 15.06 6.10
N ARG A 139 16.24 15.36 7.06
CA ARG A 139 16.44 16.73 7.56
C ARG A 139 16.93 17.64 6.42
N GLY A 140 16.41 18.86 6.37
CA GLY A 140 16.73 19.84 5.32
C GLY A 140 15.87 19.72 4.06
N TYR A 141 14.95 18.76 4.01
CA TYR A 141 13.92 18.63 2.99
C TYR A 141 12.54 18.75 3.64
N GLU A 142 11.64 19.42 2.96
CA GLU A 142 10.28 19.65 3.42
C GLU A 142 9.30 19.04 2.41
N LEU A 143 8.19 18.54 2.92
CA LEU A 143 7.06 18.14 2.09
C LEU A 143 6.16 19.35 1.86
N LEU A 144 5.65 19.50 0.65
CA LEU A 144 4.63 20.48 0.32
C LEU A 144 3.43 20.37 1.29
N PRO A 145 2.70 21.46 1.56
CA PRO A 145 1.55 21.47 2.47
C PRO A 145 0.29 20.84 1.86
N VAL A 146 0.47 19.73 1.12
CA VAL A 146 -0.59 18.91 0.54
C VAL A 146 -0.72 17.60 1.30
N THR A 147 -1.89 16.98 1.25
CA THR A 147 -2.08 15.65 1.83
C THR A 147 -1.44 14.59 0.93
N PRO A 148 -0.63 13.66 1.48
CA PRO A 148 -0.10 12.53 0.70
C PRO A 148 -1.23 11.72 0.04
N ARG A 149 -0.93 11.10 -1.09
CA ARG A 149 -1.88 10.28 -1.85
C ARG A 149 -1.70 8.81 -1.50
N VAL A 150 -2.78 8.08 -1.30
CA VAL A 150 -2.74 6.68 -0.84
C VAL A 150 -3.61 5.78 -1.70
N SER A 151 -3.05 4.63 -2.07
CA SER A 151 -3.75 3.55 -2.76
C SER A 151 -3.26 2.20 -2.25
N GLY A 152 -4.13 1.21 -2.18
CA GLY A 152 -3.73 -0.12 -1.75
C GLY A 152 -4.88 -0.99 -1.27
N THR A 153 -4.50 -2.05 -0.56
CA THR A 153 -5.42 -3.10 -0.14
C THR A 153 -5.11 -3.60 1.26
N MET A 154 -6.15 -4.16 1.89
CA MET A 154 -6.09 -4.83 3.17
C MET A 154 -6.89 -6.13 3.08
N ALA A 155 -6.36 -7.21 3.64
CA ALA A 155 -6.99 -8.51 3.72
C ALA A 155 -6.80 -9.11 5.12
N VAL A 156 -7.71 -9.97 5.53
CA VAL A 156 -7.65 -10.66 6.83
C VAL A 156 -7.51 -12.15 6.61
N LEU A 157 -6.54 -12.74 7.29
CA LEU A 157 -6.21 -14.15 7.31
C LEU A 157 -6.17 -14.65 8.76
N VAL A 158 -6.03 -15.97 8.93
CA VAL A 158 -5.76 -16.59 10.22
C VAL A 158 -4.50 -17.44 10.08
N ASN A 159 -3.53 -17.26 10.99
CA ASN A 159 -2.31 -18.06 10.98
C ASN A 159 -2.50 -19.44 11.65
N ASP A 160 -1.45 -20.25 11.67
CA ASP A 160 -1.42 -21.58 12.28
C ASP A 160 -1.69 -21.59 13.80
N LYS A 161 -1.45 -20.46 14.47
CA LYS A 161 -1.74 -20.24 15.90
C LYS A 161 -3.18 -19.79 16.17
N GLY A 162 -3.98 -19.53 15.13
CA GLY A 162 -5.34 -19.02 15.27
C GLY A 162 -5.42 -17.51 15.53
N GLU A 163 -4.35 -16.75 15.27
CA GLU A 163 -4.31 -15.29 15.38
C GLU A 163 -4.74 -14.65 14.05
N LEU A 164 -5.36 -13.45 14.10
CA LEU A 164 -5.64 -12.73 12.86
C LEU A 164 -4.33 -12.19 12.30
N VAL A 165 -4.17 -12.33 10.99
CA VAL A 165 -3.12 -11.66 10.22
C VAL A 165 -3.79 -10.68 9.29
N ILE A 166 -3.53 -9.39 9.50
CA ILE A 166 -4.01 -8.31 8.64
C ILE A 166 -2.89 -8.05 7.64
N ARG A 167 -3.06 -8.60 6.43
CA ARG A 167 -2.12 -8.40 5.32
C ARG A 167 -2.48 -7.13 4.57
N THR A 168 -1.48 -6.33 4.28
CA THR A 168 -1.66 -5.05 3.58
C THR A 168 -0.66 -4.90 2.46
N ASN A 169 -1.06 -4.16 1.44
CA ASN A 169 -0.20 -3.71 0.35
C ASN A 169 -0.61 -2.29 0.00
N TYR A 170 0.12 -1.30 0.52
CA TYR A 170 -0.19 0.12 0.36
C TYR A 170 0.97 0.88 -0.28
N LEU A 171 0.60 1.82 -1.14
CA LEU A 171 1.46 2.84 -1.71
C LEU A 171 1.08 4.19 -1.10
N VAL A 172 2.09 4.97 -0.73
CA VAL A 172 1.94 6.36 -0.31
C VAL A 172 2.82 7.23 -1.19
N ALA A 173 2.22 8.20 -1.89
CA ALA A 173 2.96 9.20 -2.62
C ALA A 173 3.08 10.49 -1.79
N TYR A 174 4.33 10.94 -1.59
CA TYR A 174 4.66 12.18 -0.93
C TYR A 174 5.16 13.20 -1.95
N ALA A 175 4.79 14.46 -1.76
CA ALA A 175 5.26 15.55 -2.61
C ALA A 175 6.21 16.45 -1.81
N PHE A 176 7.46 16.51 -2.24
CA PHE A 176 8.48 17.37 -1.67
C PHE A 176 8.39 18.79 -2.22
N ASP A 177 8.74 19.76 -1.39
CA ASP A 177 8.99 21.12 -1.87
C ASP A 177 10.30 21.17 -2.65
N ALA A 178 10.42 22.12 -3.58
CA ALA A 178 11.61 22.33 -4.38
C ALA A 178 11.89 23.83 -4.50
N PRO A 179 13.04 24.32 -3.99
CA PRO A 179 13.34 25.75 -3.96
C PRO A 179 13.58 26.36 -5.35
N ASP A 180 13.97 25.54 -6.33
CA ASP A 180 14.10 25.95 -7.73
C ASP A 180 13.32 24.98 -8.65
N PRO A 181 12.00 25.19 -8.83
CA PRO A 181 11.18 24.34 -9.69
C PRO A 181 11.58 24.37 -11.16
N SER A 182 12.36 25.36 -11.59
CA SER A 182 12.83 25.46 -12.99
C SER A 182 13.98 24.51 -13.31
N SER A 183 14.59 23.92 -12.27
CA SER A 183 15.67 22.94 -12.38
C SER A 183 15.19 21.49 -12.40
N LEU A 184 13.88 21.25 -12.25
CA LEU A 184 13.28 19.92 -12.23
C LEU A 184 13.04 19.43 -13.66
N ASP A 185 13.36 18.16 -13.90
CA ASP A 185 13.11 17.46 -15.16
C ASP A 185 11.64 17.04 -15.27
N GLY A 186 11.00 16.70 -14.14
CA GLY A 186 9.60 16.29 -14.13
C GLY A 186 8.99 16.01 -12.75
N PRO A 187 7.73 15.53 -12.69
CA PRO A 187 7.00 15.33 -11.44
C PRO A 187 7.68 14.34 -10.50
N LEU A 188 8.39 13.33 -11.03
CA LEU A 188 9.10 12.34 -10.21
C LEU A 188 10.30 12.90 -9.45
N ASP A 189 10.77 14.12 -9.76
CA ASP A 189 11.81 14.74 -8.95
C ASP A 189 11.34 15.10 -7.53
N ILE A 190 10.03 15.40 -7.40
CA ILE A 190 9.40 15.79 -6.14
C ILE A 190 8.40 14.76 -5.61
N VAL A 191 7.88 13.87 -6.47
CA VAL A 191 6.93 12.82 -6.08
C VAL A 191 7.70 11.54 -5.75
N ALA A 192 7.84 11.28 -4.45
CA ALA A 192 8.36 10.02 -3.94
C ALA A 192 7.21 9.02 -3.71
N VAL A 193 7.43 7.75 -4.01
CA VAL A 193 6.44 6.68 -3.77
C VAL A 193 7.00 5.64 -2.82
N ASP A 194 6.30 5.37 -1.72
CA ASP A 194 6.70 4.46 -0.65
C ASP A 194 5.70 3.30 -0.60
N ARG A 195 6.15 2.09 -0.96
CA ARG A 195 5.34 0.86 -1.01
C ARG A 195 5.63 -0.02 0.18
N TRP A 196 4.57 -0.58 0.77
CA TRP A 196 4.64 -1.50 1.91
C TRP A 196 3.76 -2.71 1.70
N GLU A 197 4.37 -3.89 1.68
CA GLU A 197 3.70 -5.18 1.84
C GLU A 197 3.98 -5.68 3.26
N ALA A 198 2.94 -5.69 4.08
CA ALA A 198 3.08 -5.89 5.52
C ALA A 198 1.98 -6.77 6.10
N ASP A 199 2.40 -7.73 6.93
CA ASP A 199 1.54 -8.49 7.82
C ASP A 199 1.56 -7.88 9.22
N TYR A 200 0.37 -7.66 9.77
CA TYR A 200 0.18 -7.25 11.16
C TYR A 200 -0.55 -8.36 11.89
N ILE A 201 0.04 -8.87 12.97
CA ILE A 201 -0.55 -9.95 13.77
C ILE A 201 -1.35 -9.30 14.89
N TRP A 202 -2.63 -9.66 15.01
CA TRP A 202 -3.50 -9.22 16.09
C TRP A 202 -3.60 -10.32 17.14
N VAL A 203 -3.08 -10.02 18.33
CA VAL A 203 -3.14 -10.90 19.49
C VAL A 203 -4.25 -10.41 20.41
N ASP A 204 -5.28 -11.24 20.55
CA ASP A 204 -6.40 -11.07 21.47
C ASP A 204 -6.75 -12.47 22.00
N ASP A 205 -6.00 -12.92 23.01
CA ASP A 205 -6.08 -14.26 23.58
C ASP A 205 -5.84 -14.24 25.09
N GLU A 206 -6.83 -14.68 25.87
CA GLU A 206 -6.75 -14.74 27.34
C GLU A 206 -5.62 -15.64 27.87
N ARG A 207 -5.04 -16.51 27.04
CA ARG A 207 -3.86 -17.30 27.41
C ARG A 207 -2.60 -16.44 27.60
N TYR A 208 -2.58 -15.23 27.05
CA TYR A 208 -1.46 -14.30 27.12
C TYR A 208 -1.73 -13.19 28.12
N ASP A 209 -0.66 -12.63 28.69
CA ASP A 209 -0.77 -11.50 29.61
C ASP A 209 -1.20 -10.20 28.91
N ALA A 210 -1.61 -9.20 29.68
CA ALA A 210 -2.10 -7.93 29.15
C ALA A 210 -1.07 -7.17 28.29
N GLY A 211 0.23 -7.31 28.59
CA GLY A 211 1.31 -6.68 27.81
C GLY A 211 1.52 -7.33 26.44
N SER A 212 0.97 -8.53 26.24
CA SER A 212 1.06 -9.28 25.00
C SER A 212 -0.16 -9.12 24.09
N GLN A 213 -1.18 -8.35 24.49
CA GLN A 213 -2.36 -8.10 23.67
C GLN A 213 -2.13 -6.92 22.73
N GLY A 214 -2.61 -7.00 21.49
CA GLY A 214 -2.55 -5.92 20.50
C GLY A 214 -1.81 -6.29 19.22
N ILE A 215 -1.22 -5.28 18.57
CA ILE A 215 -0.60 -5.43 17.25
C ILE A 215 0.88 -5.81 17.39
N TYR A 216 1.28 -6.82 16.63
CA TYR A 216 2.67 -7.20 16.37
C TYR A 216 3.00 -7.01 14.89
N TYR A 217 4.26 -6.66 14.60
CA TYR A 217 4.77 -6.70 13.23
C TYR A 217 5.06 -8.15 12.83
N GLY A 218 4.47 -8.60 11.73
CA GLY A 218 4.81 -9.87 11.09
C GLY A 218 5.82 -9.67 9.96
N ASP A 219 5.63 -10.40 8.86
CA ASP A 219 6.42 -10.23 7.65
C ASP A 219 6.26 -8.82 7.09
N PHE A 220 7.38 -8.20 6.72
CA PHE A 220 7.41 -6.80 6.31
C PHE A 220 8.38 -6.60 5.16
N ARG A 221 7.91 -6.01 4.07
CA ARG A 221 8.70 -5.61 2.90
C ARG A 221 8.30 -4.20 2.50
N GLY A 222 9.27 -3.38 2.17
CA GLY A 222 9.00 -2.05 1.65
C GLY A 222 10.09 -1.62 0.68
N PHE A 223 9.68 -0.76 -0.25
CA PHE A 223 10.54 -0.16 -1.26
C PHE A 223 10.03 1.23 -1.57
N GLN A 224 10.97 2.11 -1.89
CA GLN A 224 10.83 3.53 -2.13
C GLN A 224 11.33 3.81 -3.54
N TYR A 225 10.55 4.60 -4.25
CA TYR A 225 10.76 4.93 -5.65
C TYR A 225 10.81 6.43 -5.81
N SER A 226 11.63 6.90 -6.75
CA SER A 226 11.84 8.33 -6.99
C SER A 226 12.26 9.08 -5.71
N VAL A 227 13.24 8.50 -5.00
CA VAL A 227 13.84 9.05 -3.79
C VAL A 227 15.36 9.08 -3.91
N ASN A 228 16.01 9.77 -2.99
CA ASN A 228 17.46 9.71 -2.82
C ASN A 228 17.90 8.38 -2.17
N CYS A 229 18.53 7.52 -2.96
CA CYS A 229 18.94 6.19 -2.53
C CYS A 229 20.31 6.13 -1.83
N ALA A 230 20.99 7.27 -1.70
CA ALA A 230 22.18 7.37 -0.87
C ALA A 230 21.87 7.42 0.64
N LEU A 231 20.58 7.51 1.02
CA LEU A 231 20.15 7.61 2.42
C LEU A 231 19.96 6.24 3.09
N PRO A 232 20.10 6.16 4.43
CA PRO A 232 19.78 4.95 5.18
C PRO A 232 18.30 4.56 5.05
N SER A 233 18.01 3.25 5.11
CA SER A 233 16.65 2.72 5.03
C SER A 233 15.67 3.39 5.98
N GLY A 234 14.46 3.64 5.48
CA GLY A 234 13.39 4.31 6.23
C GLY A 234 13.57 5.82 6.36
N ILE A 235 14.55 6.42 5.67
CA ILE A 235 14.68 7.87 5.48
C ILE A 235 14.46 8.17 4.00
N ILE A 236 13.54 9.08 3.69
CA ILE A 236 13.26 9.53 2.32
C ILE A 236 13.58 10.99 2.12
N ALA A 237 14.08 11.31 0.93
CA ALA A 237 14.30 12.66 0.42
C ALA A 237 13.97 12.65 -1.08
N PRO A 238 13.69 13.81 -1.70
CA PRO A 238 13.29 13.87 -3.09
C PRO A 238 14.41 13.41 -4.02
N ALA A 239 14.05 12.87 -5.19
CA ALA A 239 15.01 12.34 -6.16
C ALA A 239 16.03 13.39 -6.61
N TYR A 240 15.64 14.66 -6.74
CA TYR A 240 16.56 15.75 -7.13
C TYR A 240 17.74 15.93 -6.15
N SER A 241 17.64 15.38 -4.93
CA SER A 241 18.70 15.45 -3.92
C SER A 241 19.74 14.34 -4.03
N ASP A 242 19.55 13.35 -4.90
CA ASP A 242 20.47 12.23 -5.05
C ASP A 242 21.75 12.66 -5.81
N PRO A 243 22.93 12.60 -5.18
CA PRO A 243 24.19 13.02 -5.80
C PRO A 243 24.67 12.06 -6.90
N THR A 244 24.10 10.85 -6.99
CA THR A 244 24.57 9.81 -7.92
C THR A 244 23.92 9.87 -9.30
N THR A 245 23.04 10.86 -9.55
CA THR A 245 22.22 10.93 -10.78
C THR A 245 21.66 9.56 -11.11
N PHE A 246 21.00 8.94 -10.14
CA PHE A 246 20.30 7.70 -10.37
C PHE A 246 19.26 7.97 -11.46
N ARG A 247 19.41 7.36 -12.65
CA ARG A 247 18.31 7.36 -13.61
C ARG A 247 17.19 6.59 -12.93
N PRO A 248 16.04 7.23 -12.64
CA PRO A 248 15.03 6.67 -11.76
C PRO A 248 14.50 5.33 -12.23
N HIS A 249 14.75 4.92 -13.48
CA HIS A 249 14.30 3.67 -14.08
C HIS A 249 15.48 2.75 -14.42
N GLY A 250 15.48 1.53 -13.87
CA GLY A 250 16.27 0.43 -14.44
C GLY A 250 15.85 0.21 -15.90
N PRO A 251 16.69 -0.38 -16.76
CA PRO A 251 16.44 -0.46 -18.21
C PRO A 251 15.16 -1.19 -18.64
N ASN A 252 14.40 -1.81 -17.71
CA ASN A 252 13.31 -2.73 -17.99
C ASN A 252 11.98 -2.43 -17.27
N ALA A 253 11.87 -1.38 -16.43
CA ALA A 253 10.62 -1.08 -15.72
C ALA A 253 10.22 0.39 -15.93
N PRO A 254 9.05 0.66 -16.53
CA PRO A 254 8.62 2.03 -16.77
C PRO A 254 8.14 2.68 -15.46
N PRO A 255 8.25 4.02 -15.33
CA PRO A 255 7.93 4.75 -14.09
C PRO A 255 6.55 4.45 -13.49
N GLU A 256 5.57 4.15 -14.33
CA GLU A 256 4.20 3.81 -13.93
C GLU A 256 4.15 2.59 -13.02
N SER A 257 5.12 1.67 -13.15
CA SER A 257 5.20 0.48 -12.31
C SER A 257 5.42 0.79 -10.83
N TYR A 258 5.93 1.99 -10.50
CA TYR A 258 6.10 2.44 -9.11
C TYR A 258 4.75 2.73 -8.44
N PHE A 259 3.73 2.99 -9.26
CA PHE A 259 2.38 3.34 -8.83
C PHE A 259 1.42 2.14 -8.94
N ASP A 260 1.89 0.95 -9.31
CA ASP A 260 1.04 -0.25 -9.38
C ASP A 260 1.32 -1.17 -8.18
N PRO A 261 0.39 -1.29 -7.22
CA PRO A 261 0.55 -2.20 -6.09
C PRO A 261 0.48 -3.68 -6.52
N ASN A 262 -0.01 -3.99 -7.72
CA ASN A 262 -0.08 -5.36 -8.24
C ASN A 262 1.15 -5.75 -9.07
N ALA A 263 1.95 -4.78 -9.50
CA ALA A 263 3.23 -5.07 -10.12
C ALA A 263 4.15 -5.76 -9.10
N PRO A 264 5.07 -6.64 -9.53
CA PRO A 264 6.13 -7.14 -8.67
C PRO A 264 6.86 -5.96 -8.02
N MET A 265 7.12 -6.05 -6.71
CA MET A 265 7.89 -5.03 -5.99
C MET A 265 9.26 -4.89 -6.66
N GLN A 266 9.46 -3.77 -7.36
CA GLN A 266 10.68 -3.51 -8.10
C GLN A 266 11.82 -3.27 -7.10
N THR A 267 12.89 -4.06 -7.22
CA THR A 267 14.08 -3.93 -6.36
C THR A 267 15.26 -3.28 -7.09
N VAL A 268 15.03 -2.84 -8.33
CA VAL A 268 15.96 -2.14 -9.20
C VAL A 268 15.25 -0.86 -9.62
N GLY A 269 15.87 0.31 -9.48
CA GLY A 269 15.14 1.58 -9.65
C GLY A 269 14.75 2.26 -8.33
N GLY A 270 14.83 1.52 -7.23
CA GLY A 270 14.45 1.99 -5.89
C GLY A 270 15.37 1.44 -4.82
N CYS A 271 15.11 1.90 -3.61
CA CYS A 271 15.78 1.55 -2.35
C CYS A 271 14.72 1.54 -1.24
#